data_AF-A0AA39CD68-F1
#
_entry.id   AF-A0AA39CD68-F1
#
_cell.length_a   1.000
_cell.length_b   1.000
_cell.length_c   1.000
_cell.angle_alpha   90.00
_cell.angle_beta   90.00
_cell.angle_gamma   90.00
#
_symmetry.space_group_name_H-M   'P 1'
#
loop_
_entity.id
_entity.type
_entity.pdbx_description
1 polymer ?
#
loop_
_entity_poly.entity_id
_entity_poly.type
_entity_poly.pdbx_seq_one_letter_code
_entity_poly.pdbx_strand_id
1 'polypeptide(L)'
;MAPGRTMKSQPRIELNALDSRITFVLFWNERGTKRLRIILDWDGTVTTHDTLHIVAAIGYERNQHLNLTPWDQIVQAYISNYTQHEESYRPARLDRKTIAQESAWLASLTDVEARSVKTARDAGIFTGVTNKDIYLGAEHAILNNKIQLRDGWKDIFAMASHPGNDMANQSPVSIISVNWSGTFVRACLSAGLRDSPPMRGTADSIPIFSNHLLLDPSGGDSEGPGIRTSADKLDAFQKLRDSGSGPVFYVGDSPTDFDCLLAADVGFCVRDEPIGSGQANLKESLERVGVQVTRLELDAWDKYQKKIVGREVGKESNKVIWWVADLREVVTFAEKYVGSDSAV
;
A
#
# COMPACT_ATOMS: atom_id res chain seq x y z
N MET A 1 14.76 -19.65 -56.47
CA MET A 1 15.74 -18.81 -55.74
C MET A 1 15.20 -17.39 -55.69
N ALA A 2 15.27 -16.76 -54.50
CA ALA A 2 14.93 -15.37 -54.16
C ALA A 2 13.41 -15.03 -54.05
N PRO A 3 13.00 -14.12 -53.13
CA PRO A 3 12.10 -14.45 -52.02
C PRO A 3 10.76 -13.70 -52.02
N GLY A 4 9.79 -14.29 -51.32
CA GLY A 4 8.42 -13.80 -51.16
C GLY A 4 8.31 -12.53 -50.32
N ARG A 5 7.51 -11.58 -50.81
CA ARG A 5 6.99 -10.41 -50.11
C ARG A 5 6.08 -10.84 -48.97
N THR A 6 6.47 -10.59 -47.71
CA THR A 6 5.55 -10.63 -46.57
C THR A 6 4.68 -9.37 -46.55
N MET A 7 3.36 -9.56 -46.61
CA MET A 7 2.33 -8.54 -46.41
C MET A 7 2.47 -7.91 -45.02
N LYS A 8 2.48 -6.58 -44.97
CA LYS A 8 2.25 -5.81 -43.74
C LYS A 8 0.75 -5.90 -43.39
N SER A 9 0.41 -6.53 -42.28
CA SER A 9 -0.95 -6.45 -41.72
C SER A 9 -1.14 -5.06 -41.08
N GLN A 10 -2.19 -4.36 -41.50
CA GLN A 10 -2.68 -3.15 -40.81
C GLN A 10 -3.45 -3.57 -39.55
N PRO A 11 -3.45 -2.74 -38.49
CA PRO A 11 -4.30 -3.00 -37.32
C PRO A 11 -5.78 -2.82 -37.70
N ARG A 12 -6.58 -3.84 -37.39
CA ARG A 12 -8.03 -3.87 -37.59
C ARG A 12 -8.69 -3.30 -36.34
N ILE A 13 -9.38 -2.17 -36.48
CA ILE A 13 -10.25 -1.62 -35.43
C ILE A 13 -11.57 -2.39 -35.52
N GLU A 14 -11.85 -3.28 -34.57
CA GLU A 14 -13.18 -3.87 -34.40
C GLU A 14 -13.95 -3.06 -33.35
N LEU A 15 -14.82 -2.17 -33.84
CA LEU A 15 -15.84 -1.48 -33.05
C LEU A 15 -17.03 -2.42 -32.88
N ASN A 16 -17.14 -3.08 -31.72
CA ASN A 16 -18.42 -3.66 -31.30
C ASN A 16 -19.18 -2.62 -30.48
N ALA A 17 -20.18 -2.02 -31.12
CA ALA A 17 -21.12 -1.11 -30.50
C ALA A 17 -22.19 -1.92 -29.74
N LEU A 18 -22.10 -1.96 -28.41
CA LEU A 18 -23.24 -2.06 -27.49
C LEU A 18 -22.73 -1.92 -26.04
N ASP A 19 -23.26 -0.90 -25.34
CA ASP A 19 -23.07 -0.52 -23.93
C ASP A 19 -21.89 0.44 -23.60
N SER A 20 -22.25 1.62 -23.08
CA SER A 20 -21.44 2.83 -22.95
C SER A 20 -20.58 2.88 -21.68
N ARG A 21 -19.74 1.86 -21.48
CA ARG A 21 -18.58 1.92 -20.56
C ARG A 21 -17.35 1.41 -21.30
N ILE A 22 -16.58 2.35 -21.84
CA ILE A 22 -15.31 2.04 -22.50
C ILE A 22 -14.36 1.46 -21.44
N THR A 23 -14.27 0.14 -21.39
CA THR A 23 -13.22 -0.57 -20.65
C THR A 23 -12.01 -0.55 -21.57
N PHE A 24 -11.08 0.37 -21.35
CA PHE A 24 -9.79 0.36 -22.03
C PHE A 24 -8.98 -0.84 -21.52
N VAL A 25 -9.03 -1.95 -22.25
CA VAL A 25 -8.08 -3.05 -22.07
C VAL A 25 -6.76 -2.58 -22.70
N LEU A 26 -5.82 -2.15 -21.86
CA LEU A 26 -4.47 -1.77 -22.30
C LEU A 26 -3.76 -2.99 -22.89
N PHE A 27 -3.52 -2.98 -24.20
CA PHE A 27 -2.65 -3.93 -24.86
C PHE A 27 -1.19 -3.57 -24.57
N TRP A 28 -0.57 -4.31 -23.65
CA TRP A 28 0.87 -4.25 -23.41
C TRP A 28 1.61 -4.85 -24.62
N ASN A 29 2.47 -4.07 -25.25
CA ASN A 29 3.21 -4.48 -26.45
C ASN A 29 4.45 -5.31 -26.06
N GLU A 30 4.69 -6.43 -26.74
CA GLU A 30 5.75 -7.43 -26.45
C GLU A 30 7.20 -6.96 -26.79
N ARG A 31 7.55 -5.70 -26.56
CA ARG A 31 8.94 -5.23 -26.76
C ARG A 31 9.42 -4.38 -25.60
N GLY A 32 10.18 -5.00 -24.69
CA GLY A 32 11.22 -4.36 -23.88
C GLY A 32 10.81 -3.21 -22.94
N THR A 33 9.53 -2.88 -22.80
CA THR A 33 9.08 -1.83 -21.89
C THR A 33 9.17 -2.32 -20.45
N LYS A 34 9.87 -1.54 -19.63
CA LYS A 34 10.00 -1.74 -18.19
C LYS A 34 8.61 -1.77 -17.54
N ARG A 35 8.25 -2.88 -16.89
CA ARG A 35 6.91 -3.05 -16.29
C ARG A 35 6.75 -2.16 -15.04
N LEU A 36 5.77 -1.26 -15.07
CA LEU A 36 5.37 -0.45 -13.91
C LEU A 36 4.91 -1.35 -12.77
N ARG A 37 5.40 -1.06 -11.55
CA ARG A 37 4.94 -1.67 -10.30
C ARG A 37 4.26 -0.62 -9.43
N ILE A 38 3.11 -0.96 -8.87
CA ILE A 38 2.38 -0.16 -7.90
C ILE A 38 2.39 -0.90 -6.56
N ILE A 39 2.89 -0.25 -5.53
CA ILE A 39 2.92 -0.77 -4.16
C ILE A 39 2.03 0.13 -3.31
N LEU A 40 1.14 -0.49 -2.54
CA LEU A 40 0.13 0.19 -1.74
C LEU A 40 0.32 -0.11 -0.26
N ASP A 41 0.10 0.88 0.60
CA ASP A 41 -0.34 0.61 1.96
C ASP A 41 -1.80 0.14 2.00
N TRP A 42 -2.24 -0.41 3.12
CA TRP A 42 -3.59 -0.90 3.32
C TRP A 42 -4.50 0.09 4.06
N ASP A 43 -4.20 0.35 5.34
CA ASP A 43 -5.01 1.18 6.24
C ASP A 43 -4.88 2.65 5.80
N GLY A 44 -5.99 3.39 5.70
CA GLY A 44 -5.99 4.79 5.23
C GLY A 44 -5.67 5.01 3.74
N THR A 45 -5.08 4.01 3.08
CA THR A 45 -4.71 4.02 1.65
C THR A 45 -5.67 3.23 0.77
N VAL A 46 -5.71 1.90 0.87
CA VAL A 46 -6.69 1.07 0.13
C VAL A 46 -8.05 1.08 0.82
N THR A 47 -8.05 1.15 2.15
CA THR A 47 -9.24 1.42 2.95
C THR A 47 -9.32 2.91 3.27
N THR A 48 -10.51 3.41 3.60
CA THR A 48 -10.65 4.82 4.00
C THR A 48 -10.21 5.09 5.44
N HIS A 49 -10.15 4.06 6.28
CA HIS A 49 -9.86 4.16 7.71
C HIS A 49 -9.03 2.98 8.21
N ASP A 50 -8.40 3.14 9.37
CA ASP A 50 -7.72 2.07 10.09
C ASP A 50 -8.65 0.88 10.37
N THR A 51 -8.18 -0.34 10.10
CA THR A 51 -8.95 -1.57 10.27
C THR A 51 -8.52 -2.40 11.49
N LEU A 52 -7.55 -1.95 12.28
CA LEU A 52 -7.00 -2.71 13.39
C LEU A 52 -8.04 -3.00 14.48
N HIS A 53 -8.91 -2.03 14.76
CA HIS A 53 -10.02 -2.20 15.70
C HIS A 53 -11.01 -3.29 15.26
N ILE A 54 -11.15 -3.53 13.95
CA ILE A 54 -12.01 -4.59 13.40
C ILE A 54 -11.34 -5.95 13.57
N VAL A 55 -10.03 -6.02 13.32
CA VAL A 55 -9.24 -7.23 13.61
C VAL A 55 -9.37 -7.61 15.09
N ALA A 56 -9.22 -6.64 15.99
CA ALA A 56 -9.42 -6.87 17.42
C ALA A 56 -10.84 -7.34 17.75
N ALA A 57 -11.87 -6.74 17.14
CA ALA A 57 -13.27 -7.12 17.35
C ALA A 57 -13.54 -8.60 17.04
N ILE A 58 -12.90 -9.17 16.01
CA ILE A 58 -13.01 -10.61 15.71
C ILE A 58 -12.54 -11.46 16.90
N GLY A 59 -11.44 -11.05 17.55
CA GLY A 59 -10.94 -11.70 18.76
C GLY A 59 -11.94 -11.61 19.93
N TYR A 60 -12.47 -10.41 20.20
CA TYR A 60 -13.46 -10.22 21.27
C TYR A 60 -14.76 -10.99 21.01
N GLU A 61 -15.26 -11.02 19.78
CA GLU A 61 -16.47 -11.76 19.41
C GLU A 61 -16.27 -13.27 19.62
N ARG A 62 -15.13 -13.80 19.18
CA ARG A 62 -14.77 -15.21 19.40
C ARG A 62 -14.68 -15.56 20.89
N ASN A 63 -14.10 -14.65 21.67
CA ASN A 63 -13.75 -14.86 23.06
C ASN A 63 -14.69 -14.13 24.03
N GLN A 64 -15.94 -13.87 23.63
CA GLN A 64 -16.96 -13.19 24.44
C GLN A 64 -17.26 -13.88 25.79
N HIS A 65 -16.88 -15.15 25.92
CA HIS A 65 -17.03 -15.96 27.13
C HIS A 65 -15.88 -15.76 28.14
N LEU A 66 -14.79 -15.09 27.74
CA LEU A 66 -13.64 -14.78 28.57
C LEU A 66 -13.75 -13.35 29.12
N ASN A 67 -13.19 -13.13 30.32
CA ASN A 67 -13.04 -11.79 30.87
C ASN A 67 -11.77 -11.15 30.30
N LEU A 68 -11.87 -10.59 29.10
CA LEU A 68 -10.75 -9.96 28.40
C LEU A 68 -10.50 -8.53 28.89
N THR A 69 -9.23 -8.09 28.79
CA THR A 69 -8.87 -6.68 28.97
C THR A 69 -9.62 -5.86 27.91
N PRO A 70 -10.28 -4.74 28.24
CA PRO A 70 -10.96 -3.92 27.24
C PRO A 70 -10.01 -3.31 26.21
N TRP A 71 -10.46 -3.20 24.95
CA TRP A 71 -9.65 -2.68 23.84
C TRP A 71 -9.07 -1.29 24.13
N ASP A 72 -9.87 -0.40 24.70
CA ASP A 72 -9.43 0.95 25.05
C ASP A 72 -8.24 0.94 26.02
N GLN A 73 -8.14 -0.03 26.93
CA GLN A 73 -6.98 -0.13 27.82
C GLN A 73 -5.70 -0.54 27.08
N ILE A 74 -5.82 -1.41 26.07
CA ILE A 74 -4.71 -1.78 25.19
C ILE A 74 -4.24 -0.57 24.37
N VAL A 75 -5.18 0.21 23.83
CA VAL A 75 -4.91 1.45 23.09
C VAL A 75 -4.24 2.49 24.01
N GLN A 76 -4.73 2.68 25.24
CA GLN A 76 -4.12 3.62 26.19
C GLN A 76 -2.70 3.19 26.59
N ALA A 77 -2.44 1.89 26.77
CA ALA A 77 -1.10 1.38 27.03
C ALA A 77 -0.15 1.66 25.86
N TYR A 78 -0.62 1.51 24.61
CA TYR A 78 0.13 1.88 23.42
C TYR A 78 0.46 3.38 23.40
N ILE A 79 -0.55 4.24 23.58
CA ILE A 79 -0.39 5.69 23.60
C ILE A 79 0.64 6.10 24.67
N SER A 80 0.55 5.53 25.87
CA SER A 80 1.52 5.80 26.95
C SER A 80 2.94 5.42 26.56
N ASN A 81 3.14 4.24 25.95
CA ASN A 81 4.46 3.80 25.50
C ASN A 81 5.01 4.70 24.38
N TYR A 82 4.15 5.11 23.44
CA TYR A 82 4.49 6.01 22.36
C TYR A 82 4.92 7.38 22.89
N THR A 83 4.12 7.99 23.77
CA THR A 83 4.41 9.30 24.37
C THR A 83 5.72 9.26 25.17
N GLN A 84 5.94 8.22 25.98
CA GLN A 84 7.19 8.06 26.71
C GLN A 84 8.41 7.97 25.79
N HIS A 85 8.28 7.24 24.67
CA HIS A 85 9.33 7.13 23.67
C HIS A 85 9.58 8.48 22.97
N GLU A 86 8.53 9.20 22.60
CA GLU A 86 8.62 10.54 21.99
C GLU A 86 9.32 11.55 22.91
N GLU A 87 8.96 11.57 24.20
CA GLU A 87 9.54 12.49 25.18
C GLU A 87 11.03 12.23 25.46
N SER A 88 11.45 10.96 25.38
CA SER A 88 12.83 10.54 25.66
C SER A 88 13.74 10.55 24.43
N TYR A 89 13.20 10.39 23.23
CA TYR A 89 13.99 10.33 22.00
C TYR A 89 14.67 11.66 21.67
N ARG A 90 15.92 11.60 21.20
CA ARG A 90 16.66 12.77 20.73
C ARG A 90 17.25 12.52 19.33
N PRO A 91 17.23 13.52 18.43
CA PRO A 91 16.71 14.89 18.64
C PRO A 91 15.17 14.95 18.73
N ALA A 92 14.66 15.96 19.43
CA ALA A 92 13.22 16.16 19.62
C ALA A 92 12.51 16.43 18.28
N ARG A 93 11.18 16.27 18.23
CA ARG A 93 10.39 16.37 16.99
C ARG A 93 10.67 17.63 16.19
N LEU A 94 10.68 18.79 16.84
CA LEU A 94 10.92 20.06 16.16
C LEU A 94 12.35 20.21 15.64
N ASP A 95 13.32 19.47 16.19
CA ASP A 95 14.74 19.55 15.83
C ASP A 95 15.16 18.50 14.80
N ARG A 96 14.29 17.53 14.48
CA ARG A 96 14.45 16.61 13.35
C ARG A 96 14.21 17.37 12.05
N LYS A 97 15.27 17.89 11.44
CA LYS A 97 15.22 18.75 10.23
C LYS A 97 15.67 18.07 8.96
N THR A 98 16.15 16.83 9.05
CA THR A 98 16.65 16.08 7.91
C THR A 98 15.87 14.78 7.74
N ILE A 99 15.80 14.28 6.50
CA ILE A 99 15.18 12.98 6.18
C ILE A 99 15.77 11.89 7.08
N ALA A 100 17.09 11.80 7.17
CA ALA A 100 17.78 10.78 7.97
C ALA A 100 17.38 10.81 9.46
N GLN A 101 17.20 12.00 10.04
CA GLN A 101 16.74 12.12 11.43
C GLN A 101 15.29 11.66 11.62
N GLU A 102 14.40 11.96 10.66
CA GLU A 102 13.01 11.50 10.73
C GLU A 102 12.89 9.99 10.50
N SER A 103 13.61 9.44 9.52
CA SER A 103 13.70 8.00 9.30
C SER A 103 14.23 7.26 10.53
N ALA A 104 15.27 7.80 11.19
CA ALA A 104 15.81 7.22 12.42
C ALA A 104 14.81 7.26 13.59
N TRP A 105 13.98 8.30 13.68
CA TRP A 105 12.89 8.37 14.66
C TRP A 105 11.83 7.30 14.37
N LEU A 106 11.37 7.20 13.13
CA LEU A 106 10.35 6.22 12.75
C LEU A 106 10.82 4.78 12.91
N ALA A 107 12.09 4.50 12.59
CA ALA A 107 12.71 3.21 12.85
C ALA A 107 12.82 2.90 14.35
N SER A 108 13.05 3.91 15.20
CA SER A 108 13.16 3.69 16.64
C SER A 108 11.87 3.24 17.33
N LEU A 109 10.72 3.34 16.64
CA LEU A 109 9.43 2.90 17.17
C LEU A 109 9.28 1.37 17.24
N THR A 110 10.23 0.59 16.70
CA THR A 110 10.17 -0.88 16.70
C THR A 110 9.81 -1.47 18.07
N ASP A 111 10.42 -0.99 19.15
CA ASP A 111 10.16 -1.52 20.50
C ASP A 111 8.79 -1.08 21.05
N VAL A 112 8.28 0.08 20.63
CA VAL A 112 6.94 0.55 20.99
C VAL A 112 5.90 -0.36 20.31
N GLU A 113 6.07 -0.62 19.01
CA GLU A 113 5.16 -1.46 18.22
C GLU A 113 5.24 -2.95 18.63
N ALA A 114 6.43 -3.45 18.96
CA ALA A 114 6.57 -4.81 19.46
C ALA A 114 5.82 -5.01 20.79
N ARG A 115 5.87 -4.01 21.69
CA ARG A 115 5.13 -4.03 22.96
C ARG A 115 3.62 -3.96 22.77
N SER A 116 3.12 -3.19 21.81
CA SER A 116 1.68 -3.09 21.55
C SER A 116 1.09 -4.44 21.13
N VAL A 117 1.74 -5.11 20.18
CA VAL A 117 1.36 -6.46 19.72
C VAL A 117 1.46 -7.47 20.85
N LYS A 118 2.57 -7.46 21.61
CA LYS A 118 2.76 -8.34 22.77
C LYS A 118 1.65 -8.14 23.81
N THR A 119 1.23 -6.91 24.07
CA THR A 119 0.18 -6.59 25.04
C THR A 119 -1.16 -7.15 24.61
N ALA A 120 -1.54 -6.98 23.33
CA ALA A 120 -2.78 -7.55 22.79
C ALA A 120 -2.78 -9.09 22.81
N ARG A 121 -1.62 -9.70 22.52
CA ARG A 121 -1.43 -11.16 22.59
C ARG A 121 -1.55 -11.68 24.02
N ASP A 122 -0.82 -11.08 24.95
CA ASP A 122 -0.79 -11.51 26.35
C ASP A 122 -2.15 -11.28 27.06
N ALA A 123 -2.97 -10.34 26.55
CA ALA A 123 -4.35 -10.16 26.97
C ALA A 123 -5.31 -11.28 26.50
N GLY A 124 -4.84 -12.23 25.69
CA GLY A 124 -5.61 -13.38 25.23
C GLY A 124 -6.68 -13.05 24.18
N ILE A 125 -6.67 -11.85 23.60
CA ILE A 125 -7.70 -11.37 22.66
C ILE A 125 -7.86 -12.34 21.49
N PHE A 126 -6.75 -12.88 20.99
CA PHE A 126 -6.73 -13.76 19.80
C PHE A 126 -6.61 -15.25 20.13
N THR A 127 -6.68 -15.64 21.40
CA THR A 127 -6.58 -17.07 21.77
C THR A 127 -7.70 -17.88 21.12
N GLY A 128 -7.36 -18.92 20.37
CA GLY A 128 -8.35 -19.80 19.74
C GLY A 128 -9.13 -19.17 18.57
N VAL A 129 -8.69 -18.00 18.10
CA VAL A 129 -9.14 -17.42 16.83
C VAL A 129 -8.56 -18.27 15.69
N THR A 130 -9.40 -18.62 14.72
CA THR A 130 -8.99 -19.41 13.56
C THR A 130 -8.93 -18.55 12.30
N ASN A 131 -8.25 -19.02 11.25
CA ASN A 131 -8.34 -18.38 9.93
C ASN A 131 -9.80 -18.22 9.47
N LYS A 132 -10.66 -19.21 9.75
CA LYS A 132 -12.09 -19.13 9.40
C LYS A 132 -12.78 -17.95 10.09
N ASP A 133 -12.48 -17.70 11.36
CA ASP A 133 -13.03 -16.55 12.08
C ASP A 133 -12.56 -15.23 11.46
N ILE A 134 -11.28 -15.14 11.07
CA ILE A 134 -10.72 -13.98 10.35
C ILE A 134 -11.44 -13.75 9.02
N TYR A 135 -11.62 -14.80 8.21
CA TYR A 135 -12.31 -14.69 6.92
C TYR A 135 -13.76 -14.23 7.08
N LEU A 136 -14.51 -14.84 8.00
CA LEU A 136 -15.91 -14.48 8.27
C LEU A 136 -16.03 -13.06 8.81
N GLY A 137 -15.14 -12.65 9.73
CA GLY A 137 -15.12 -11.31 10.29
C GLY A 137 -14.80 -10.24 9.25
N ALA A 138 -13.80 -10.47 8.40
CA ALA A 138 -13.44 -9.59 7.29
C ALA A 138 -14.57 -9.44 6.27
N GLU A 139 -15.19 -10.57 5.87
CA GLU A 139 -16.33 -10.57 4.97
C GLU A 139 -17.51 -9.79 5.56
N HIS A 140 -17.86 -10.06 6.81
CA HIS A 140 -18.94 -9.36 7.49
C HIS A 140 -18.66 -7.86 7.60
N ALA A 141 -17.40 -7.46 7.84
CA ALA A 141 -17.01 -6.06 7.91
C ALA A 141 -17.17 -5.34 6.57
N ILE A 142 -16.83 -5.98 5.45
CA ILE A 142 -17.04 -5.44 4.10
C ILE A 142 -18.53 -5.36 3.77
N LEU A 143 -19.28 -6.45 3.94
CA LEU A 143 -20.69 -6.52 3.55
C LEU A 143 -21.59 -5.57 4.35
N ASN A 144 -21.21 -5.26 5.59
CA ASN A 144 -21.93 -4.31 6.45
C ASN A 144 -21.33 -2.91 6.44
N ASN A 145 -20.46 -2.57 5.49
CA ASN A 145 -19.82 -1.25 5.35
C ASN A 145 -19.05 -0.78 6.60
N LYS A 146 -18.60 -1.69 7.46
CA LYS A 146 -17.66 -1.38 8.55
C LYS A 146 -16.26 -1.09 7.99
N ILE A 147 -15.92 -1.72 6.86
CA ILE A 147 -14.72 -1.39 6.06
C ILE A 147 -15.20 -0.84 4.73
N GLN A 148 -14.71 0.35 4.39
CA GLN A 148 -14.94 0.96 3.09
C GLN A 148 -13.62 0.96 2.32
N LEU A 149 -13.65 0.37 1.13
CA LEU A 149 -12.54 0.38 0.20
C LEU A 149 -12.57 1.67 -0.60
N ARG A 150 -11.42 2.33 -0.71
CA ARG A 150 -11.26 3.65 -1.29
C ARG A 150 -11.53 3.63 -2.79
N ASP A 151 -12.15 4.68 -3.26
CA ASP A 151 -12.42 4.90 -4.68
C ASP A 151 -11.19 4.65 -5.58
N GLY A 152 -11.39 3.90 -6.66
CA GLY A 152 -10.34 3.47 -7.60
C GLY A 152 -9.60 2.19 -7.23
N TRP A 153 -9.89 1.59 -6.06
CA TRP A 153 -9.24 0.34 -5.64
C TRP A 153 -9.43 -0.81 -6.65
N LYS A 154 -10.64 -0.97 -7.21
CA LYS A 154 -10.93 -2.02 -8.20
C LYS A 154 -10.10 -1.84 -9.46
N ASP A 155 -9.96 -0.61 -9.93
CA ASP A 155 -9.23 -0.31 -11.15
C ASP A 155 -7.73 -0.60 -10.98
N ILE A 156 -7.15 -0.26 -9.82
CA ILE A 156 -5.78 -0.66 -9.47
C ILE A 156 -5.61 -2.18 -9.54
N PHE A 157 -6.49 -2.97 -8.91
CA PHE A 157 -6.35 -4.44 -8.91
C PHE A 157 -6.77 -5.10 -10.23
N ALA A 158 -7.55 -4.42 -11.07
CA ALA A 158 -7.82 -4.89 -12.43
C ALA A 158 -6.52 -4.93 -13.26
N MET A 159 -5.58 -4.01 -12.99
CA MET A 159 -4.22 -4.05 -13.59
C MET A 159 -3.44 -5.32 -13.19
N ALA A 160 -3.78 -5.97 -12.08
CA ALA A 160 -3.19 -7.25 -11.68
C ALA A 160 -3.82 -8.47 -12.37
N SER A 161 -5.03 -8.32 -12.92
CA SER A 161 -5.82 -9.39 -13.54
C SER A 161 -5.54 -9.45 -15.05
N HIS A 162 -4.46 -10.11 -15.47
CA HIS A 162 -4.22 -10.40 -16.89
C HIS A 162 -4.26 -11.91 -17.16
N PRO A 163 -5.29 -12.41 -17.90
CA PRO A 163 -5.32 -13.77 -18.40
C PRO A 163 -4.28 -13.91 -19.52
N GLY A 164 -3.34 -14.85 -19.37
CA GLY A 164 -2.30 -15.14 -20.39
C GLY A 164 -0.87 -14.96 -19.92
N ASN A 165 -0.64 -14.62 -18.65
CA ASN A 165 0.70 -14.38 -18.11
C ASN A 165 1.31 -15.65 -17.49
N ASP A 166 1.45 -16.72 -18.29
CA ASP A 166 2.14 -17.95 -17.87
C ASP A 166 3.67 -17.77 -17.78
N MET A 167 4.22 -16.57 -18.09
CA MET A 167 5.67 -16.33 -18.15
C MET A 167 6.19 -15.05 -17.48
N ALA A 168 5.41 -14.37 -16.62
CA ALA A 168 5.95 -13.32 -15.74
C ALA A 168 5.32 -13.37 -14.34
N ASN A 169 5.93 -14.20 -13.47
CA ASN A 169 5.54 -14.58 -12.10
C ASN A 169 5.36 -13.46 -11.05
N GLN A 170 5.18 -12.20 -11.44
CA GLN A 170 5.03 -11.11 -10.47
C GLN A 170 3.87 -10.20 -10.84
N SER A 171 2.93 -10.06 -9.90
CA SER A 171 1.83 -9.10 -9.98
C SER A 171 2.40 -7.68 -10.12
N PRO A 172 1.81 -6.83 -10.98
CA PRO A 172 2.21 -5.42 -11.08
C PRO A 172 1.75 -4.62 -9.86
N VAL A 173 0.88 -5.19 -9.02
CA VAL A 173 0.37 -4.57 -7.79
C VAL A 173 0.77 -5.41 -6.59
N SER A 174 1.20 -4.78 -5.51
CA SER A 174 1.51 -5.42 -4.23
C SER A 174 1.07 -4.55 -3.06
N ILE A 175 0.87 -5.15 -1.89
CA ILE A 175 0.53 -4.44 -0.65
C ILE A 175 1.66 -4.63 0.36
N ILE A 176 2.08 -3.54 1.02
CA ILE A 176 2.95 -3.57 2.19
C ILE A 176 2.20 -2.89 3.34
N SER A 177 1.96 -3.60 4.44
CA SER A 177 1.13 -3.08 5.53
C SER A 177 1.66 -3.45 6.90
N VAL A 178 1.50 -2.53 7.86
CA VAL A 178 1.74 -2.79 9.29
C VAL A 178 0.57 -3.54 9.97
N ASN A 179 -0.52 -3.79 9.24
CA ASN A 179 -1.69 -4.49 9.76
C ASN A 179 -1.28 -5.85 10.37
N TRP A 180 -1.95 -6.22 11.46
CA TRP A 180 -1.61 -7.42 12.23
C TRP A 180 -1.91 -8.73 11.48
N SER A 181 -2.70 -8.70 10.39
CA SER A 181 -3.11 -9.91 9.68
C SER A 181 -3.18 -9.74 8.17
N GLY A 182 -2.20 -10.32 7.46
CA GLY A 182 -2.26 -10.42 5.99
C GLY A 182 -3.43 -11.28 5.50
N THR A 183 -3.83 -12.28 6.29
CA THR A 183 -5.03 -13.10 6.03
C THR A 183 -6.29 -12.24 6.05
N PHE A 184 -6.40 -11.30 7.00
CA PHE A 184 -7.53 -10.36 7.08
C PHE A 184 -7.57 -9.44 5.87
N VAL A 185 -6.44 -8.82 5.51
CA VAL A 185 -6.33 -7.96 4.31
C VAL A 185 -6.77 -8.73 3.06
N ARG A 186 -6.27 -9.95 2.86
CA ARG A 186 -6.67 -10.81 1.74
C ARG A 186 -8.15 -11.12 1.77
N ALA A 187 -8.71 -11.45 2.93
CA ALA A 187 -10.13 -11.75 3.08
C ALA A 187 -11.02 -10.55 2.74
N CYS A 188 -10.63 -9.33 3.15
CA CYS A 188 -11.34 -8.10 2.77
C CYS A 188 -11.35 -7.90 1.26
N LEU A 189 -10.21 -8.06 0.59
CA LEU A 189 -10.11 -7.97 -0.88
C LEU A 189 -10.98 -9.04 -1.57
N SER A 190 -10.91 -10.29 -1.12
CA SER A 190 -11.73 -11.38 -1.66
C SER A 190 -13.22 -11.12 -1.50
N ALA A 191 -13.64 -10.55 -0.37
CA ALA A 191 -15.03 -10.17 -0.13
C ALA A 191 -15.46 -9.00 -1.04
N GLY A 192 -14.64 -7.94 -1.16
CA GLY A 192 -14.94 -6.78 -2.00
C GLY A 192 -14.98 -7.10 -3.50
N LEU A 193 -14.23 -8.11 -3.95
CA LEU A 193 -14.17 -8.56 -5.35
C LEU A 193 -15.17 -9.67 -5.69
N ARG A 194 -15.91 -10.18 -4.70
CA ARG A 194 -16.84 -11.33 -4.87
C ARG A 194 -17.80 -11.15 -6.04
N ASP A 195 -18.41 -9.97 -6.15
CA ASP A 195 -19.43 -9.66 -7.15
C ASP A 195 -18.84 -9.05 -8.43
N SER A 196 -17.53 -9.18 -8.63
CA SER A 196 -16.82 -8.74 -9.83
C SER A 196 -16.26 -9.97 -10.55
N PRO A 197 -17.07 -10.69 -11.37
CA PRO A 197 -16.65 -11.92 -12.06
C PRO A 197 -15.30 -11.86 -12.79
N PRO A 198 -14.93 -10.77 -13.52
CA PRO A 198 -13.63 -10.71 -14.18
C PRO A 198 -12.44 -10.61 -13.21
N MET A 199 -12.69 -10.37 -11.92
CA MET A 199 -11.68 -10.18 -10.87
C MET A 199 -11.79 -11.23 -9.74
N ARG A 200 -12.57 -12.29 -9.96
CA ARG A 200 -12.71 -13.36 -8.97
C ARG A 200 -11.39 -14.12 -8.86
N GLY A 201 -10.82 -14.18 -7.66
CA GLY A 201 -9.51 -14.82 -7.42
C GLY A 201 -8.31 -13.89 -7.58
N THR A 202 -8.49 -12.64 -8.04
CA THR A 202 -7.41 -11.63 -8.10
C THR A 202 -6.81 -11.37 -6.72
N ALA A 203 -7.62 -11.42 -5.67
CA ALA A 203 -7.15 -11.31 -4.29
C ALA A 203 -6.06 -12.33 -3.96
N ASP A 204 -6.06 -13.53 -4.54
CA ASP A 204 -5.10 -14.59 -4.26
C ASP A 204 -3.76 -14.38 -5.01
N SER A 205 -3.78 -13.66 -6.14
CA SER A 205 -2.57 -13.38 -6.92
C SER A 205 -1.81 -12.13 -6.47
N ILE A 206 -2.40 -11.30 -5.59
CA ILE A 206 -1.75 -10.10 -5.05
C ILE A 206 -0.77 -10.49 -3.94
N PRO A 207 0.53 -10.15 -4.07
CA PRO A 207 1.49 -10.23 -2.98
C PRO A 207 1.10 -9.24 -1.87
N ILE A 208 0.96 -9.76 -0.65
CA ILE A 208 0.66 -8.97 0.55
C ILE A 208 1.77 -9.25 1.55
N PHE A 209 2.52 -8.21 1.88
CA PHE A 209 3.58 -8.22 2.90
C PHE A 209 3.02 -7.52 4.13
N SER A 210 2.78 -8.29 5.18
CA SER A 210 2.24 -7.76 6.44
C SER A 210 2.56 -8.72 7.60
N ASN A 211 2.05 -8.40 8.78
CA ASN A 211 2.17 -9.30 9.92
C ASN A 211 1.20 -10.47 9.84
N HIS A 212 1.46 -11.48 10.68
CA HIS A 212 0.60 -12.62 10.91
C HIS A 212 0.10 -12.57 12.34
N LEU A 213 -1.21 -12.72 12.54
CA LEU A 213 -1.75 -12.96 13.87
C LEU A 213 -1.28 -14.34 14.32
N LEU A 214 -0.56 -14.38 15.44
CA LEU A 214 -0.26 -15.62 16.11
C LEU A 214 -1.54 -16.14 16.78
N LEU A 215 -2.13 -17.16 16.16
CA LEU A 215 -3.40 -17.76 16.59
C LEU A 215 -3.24 -18.70 17.80
N ASP A 216 -1.99 -19.04 18.18
CA ASP A 216 -1.66 -19.93 19.28
C ASP A 216 -0.49 -19.38 20.14
N PRO A 217 -0.66 -19.20 21.46
CA PRO A 217 0.42 -18.80 22.37
C PRO A 217 1.49 -19.87 22.61
N SER A 218 1.28 -21.13 22.16
CA SER A 218 2.23 -22.24 22.30
C SER A 218 3.15 -22.46 21.09
N GLY A 219 2.92 -21.74 19.99
CA GLY A 219 3.82 -21.71 18.84
C GLY A 219 5.08 -20.93 19.17
N GLY A 220 6.24 -21.58 19.09
CA GLY A 220 7.53 -20.97 19.42
C GLY A 220 7.82 -19.67 18.66
N ASP A 221 8.73 -18.86 19.24
CA ASP A 221 9.21 -17.54 18.79
C ASP A 221 9.88 -17.49 17.40
N SER A 222 9.50 -18.36 16.47
CA SER A 222 9.91 -18.26 15.07
C SER A 222 9.07 -17.20 14.35
N GLU A 223 9.07 -15.96 14.85
CA GLU A 223 8.68 -14.80 14.05
C GLU A 223 9.86 -14.46 13.13
N GLY A 224 9.63 -14.48 11.81
CA GLY A 224 10.43 -13.65 10.91
C GLY A 224 10.23 -12.17 11.26
N PRO A 225 11.11 -11.26 10.81
CA PRO A 225 10.95 -9.83 11.09
C PRO A 225 9.61 -9.33 10.51
N GLY A 226 8.65 -9.03 11.40
CA GLY A 226 7.35 -8.47 11.03
C GLY A 226 7.44 -7.01 10.60
N ILE A 227 6.43 -6.51 9.89
CA ILE A 227 6.39 -5.14 9.35
C ILE A 227 5.68 -4.24 10.35
N ARG A 228 6.42 -3.36 11.04
CA ARG A 228 5.88 -2.54 12.14
C ARG A 228 6.18 -1.06 11.97
N THR A 229 7.29 -0.74 11.34
CA THR A 229 7.81 0.63 11.20
C THR A 229 7.99 1.01 9.73
N SER A 230 8.30 2.29 9.51
CA SER A 230 8.69 2.80 8.19
C SER A 230 9.93 2.08 7.63
N ALA A 231 10.88 1.72 8.50
CA ALA A 231 12.06 0.96 8.10
C ALA A 231 11.70 -0.47 7.63
N ASP A 232 10.79 -1.15 8.33
CA ASP A 232 10.39 -2.51 7.93
C ASP A 232 9.63 -2.49 6.59
N LYS A 233 8.79 -1.46 6.36
CA LYS A 233 8.16 -1.27 5.05
C LYS A 233 9.20 -1.00 3.97
N LEU A 234 10.22 -0.19 4.26
CA LEU A 234 11.31 0.09 3.31
C LEU A 234 12.08 -1.19 2.93
N ASP A 235 12.37 -2.06 3.88
CA ASP A 235 13.04 -3.34 3.62
C ASP A 235 12.21 -4.24 2.71
N ALA A 236 10.89 -4.32 2.93
CA ALA A 236 9.97 -5.05 2.06
C ALA A 236 9.88 -4.39 0.66
N PHE A 237 9.86 -3.06 0.61
CA PHE A 237 9.85 -2.27 -0.62
C PHE A 237 11.11 -2.53 -1.46
N GLN A 238 12.30 -2.54 -0.84
CA GLN A 238 13.56 -2.77 -1.53
C GLN A 238 13.60 -4.17 -2.17
N LYS A 239 13.16 -5.21 -1.44
CA LYS A 239 13.04 -6.57 -1.99
C LYS A 239 12.14 -6.61 -3.23
N LEU A 240 11.02 -5.87 -3.21
CA LEU A 240 10.13 -5.77 -4.36
C LEU A 240 10.78 -4.99 -5.51
N ARG A 241 11.47 -3.89 -5.24
CA ARG A 241 12.18 -3.12 -6.25
C ARG A 241 13.27 -3.96 -6.93
N ASP A 242 14.10 -4.65 -6.17
CA ASP A 242 15.22 -5.45 -6.69
C ASP A 242 14.74 -6.66 -7.52
N SER A 243 13.51 -7.11 -7.29
CA SER A 243 12.88 -8.18 -8.06
C SER A 243 12.41 -7.77 -9.47
N GLY A 244 12.45 -6.46 -9.80
CA GLY A 244 11.99 -5.91 -11.08
C GLY A 244 12.93 -4.84 -11.63
N SER A 245 12.72 -4.43 -12.89
CA SER A 245 13.57 -3.44 -13.56
C SER A 245 12.84 -2.16 -13.98
N GLY A 246 11.54 -2.06 -13.66
CA GLY A 246 10.69 -0.93 -14.04
C GLY A 246 10.38 0.06 -12.93
N PRO A 247 9.69 1.17 -13.28
CA PRO A 247 9.36 2.22 -12.33
C PRO A 247 8.48 1.66 -11.22
N VAL A 248 8.71 2.14 -9.99
CA VAL A 248 7.95 1.74 -8.82
C VAL A 248 7.20 2.95 -8.26
N PHE A 249 5.87 2.85 -8.26
CA PHE A 249 5.00 3.77 -7.56
C PHE A 249 4.73 3.23 -6.16
N TYR A 250 4.80 4.11 -5.16
CA TYR A 250 4.36 3.79 -3.81
C TYR A 250 3.22 4.73 -3.41
N VAL A 251 2.16 4.16 -2.83
CA VAL A 251 1.00 4.90 -2.32
C VAL A 251 0.85 4.60 -0.84
N GLY A 252 0.78 5.64 -0.02
CA GLY A 252 0.60 5.55 1.44
C GLY A 252 -0.10 6.78 1.99
N ASP A 253 -0.35 6.84 3.29
CA ASP A 253 -1.07 7.97 3.91
C ASP A 253 -0.48 8.39 5.27
N SER A 254 0.42 7.60 5.85
CA SER A 254 0.86 7.78 7.24
C SER A 254 2.38 7.89 7.39
N PRO A 255 2.90 8.26 8.58
CA PRO A 255 4.35 8.26 8.84
C PRO A 255 5.01 6.89 8.64
N THR A 256 4.26 5.77 8.73
CA THR A 256 4.82 4.44 8.43
C THR A 256 5.17 4.23 6.97
N ASP A 257 4.74 5.14 6.08
CA ASP A 257 5.03 5.12 4.65
C ASP A 257 6.16 6.06 4.24
N PHE A 258 6.69 6.84 5.18
CA PHE A 258 7.61 7.94 4.92
C PHE A 258 8.81 7.49 4.07
N ASP A 259 9.49 6.42 4.48
CA ASP A 259 10.69 5.95 3.78
C ASP A 259 10.35 5.34 2.41
N CYS A 260 9.25 4.61 2.29
CA CYS A 260 8.80 4.04 1.02
C CYS A 260 8.44 5.13 0.00
N LEU A 261 7.72 6.17 0.43
CA LEU A 261 7.42 7.34 -0.39
C LEU A 261 8.71 8.02 -0.88
N LEU A 262 9.71 8.13 -0.01
CA LEU A 262 11.03 8.70 -0.32
C LEU A 262 11.97 7.76 -1.08
N ALA A 263 11.67 6.47 -1.14
CA ALA A 263 12.40 5.53 -1.99
C ALA A 263 11.78 5.39 -3.39
N ALA A 264 10.47 5.49 -3.55
CA ALA A 264 9.75 5.26 -4.82
C ALA A 264 10.18 6.17 -5.98
N ASP A 265 10.00 5.72 -7.22
CA ASP A 265 10.23 6.57 -8.40
C ASP A 265 9.17 7.68 -8.45
N VAL A 266 7.94 7.33 -8.07
CA VAL A 266 6.86 8.29 -7.81
C VAL A 266 6.17 7.90 -6.50
N GLY A 267 6.18 8.81 -5.53
CA GLY A 267 5.48 8.65 -4.26
C GLY A 267 4.16 9.42 -4.24
N PHE A 268 3.08 8.75 -3.83
CA PHE A 268 1.76 9.31 -3.67
C PHE A 268 1.32 9.24 -2.20
N CYS A 269 1.05 10.39 -1.60
CA CYS A 269 0.37 10.46 -0.32
C CYS A 269 -1.14 10.65 -0.54
N VAL A 270 -1.95 9.75 -0.02
CA VAL A 270 -3.41 9.93 0.01
C VAL A 270 -3.74 10.98 1.06
N ARG A 271 -4.64 11.92 0.75
CA ARG A 271 -5.21 12.79 1.79
C ARG A 271 -6.71 12.98 1.60
N ASP A 272 -7.42 12.76 2.69
CA ASP A 272 -8.85 12.96 2.83
C ASP A 272 -9.18 14.44 3.12
N GLU A 273 -10.45 14.77 2.96
CA GLU A 273 -11.04 16.03 3.41
C GLU A 273 -12.22 15.73 4.36
N PRO A 274 -12.13 16.07 5.65
CA PRO A 274 -10.97 16.66 6.33
C PRO A 274 -9.80 15.68 6.47
N ILE A 275 -8.58 16.23 6.56
CA ILE A 275 -7.36 15.44 6.68
C ILE A 275 -7.33 14.63 7.99
N GLY A 276 -7.01 13.34 7.89
CA GLY A 276 -6.84 12.45 9.04
C GLY A 276 -5.57 12.76 9.85
N SER A 277 -5.51 12.30 11.10
CA SER A 277 -4.34 12.54 11.98
C SER A 277 -3.04 11.93 11.43
N GLY A 278 -3.09 10.72 10.87
CA GLY A 278 -1.96 10.08 10.20
C GLY A 278 -1.43 10.91 9.02
N GLN A 279 -2.35 11.35 8.15
CA GLN A 279 -2.06 12.19 6.99
C GLN A 279 -1.50 13.56 7.38
N ALA A 280 -2.03 14.18 8.44
CA ALA A 280 -1.54 15.43 8.99
C ALA A 280 -0.11 15.27 9.55
N ASN A 281 0.17 14.19 10.27
CA ASN A 281 1.51 13.88 10.78
C ASN A 281 2.50 13.63 9.63
N LEU A 282 2.12 12.84 8.61
CA LEU A 282 2.97 12.62 7.44
C LEU A 282 3.27 13.93 6.70
N LYS A 283 2.25 14.76 6.48
CA LYS A 283 2.41 16.10 5.87
C LYS A 283 3.40 16.94 6.65
N GLU A 284 3.25 17.02 7.97
CA GLU A 284 4.15 17.77 8.85
C GLU A 284 5.59 17.25 8.78
N SER A 285 5.79 15.93 8.86
CA SER A 285 7.11 15.32 8.76
C SER A 285 7.80 15.63 7.43
N LEU A 286 7.08 15.50 6.30
CA LEU A 286 7.62 15.81 4.97
C LEU A 286 7.98 17.30 4.83
N GLU A 287 7.10 18.20 5.28
CA GLU A 287 7.36 19.66 5.24
C GLU A 287 8.56 20.04 6.13
N ARG A 288 8.62 19.50 7.34
CA ARG A 288 9.67 19.80 8.32
C ARG A 288 11.07 19.39 7.85
N VAL A 289 11.18 18.29 7.11
CA VAL A 289 12.47 17.81 6.55
C VAL A 289 12.76 18.34 5.14
N GLY A 290 11.95 19.28 4.64
CA GLY A 290 12.17 19.97 3.38
C GLY A 290 11.74 19.19 2.13
N VAL A 291 10.92 18.16 2.27
CA VAL A 291 10.35 17.42 1.13
C VAL A 291 9.13 18.18 0.60
N GLN A 292 9.15 18.45 -0.70
CA GLN A 292 8.03 19.14 -1.35
C GLN A 292 6.86 18.19 -1.53
N VAL A 293 5.68 18.58 -1.03
CA VAL A 293 4.43 17.86 -1.27
C VAL A 293 3.49 18.74 -2.10
N THR A 294 3.04 18.24 -3.25
CA THR A 294 2.20 18.99 -4.20
C THR A 294 0.98 18.18 -4.59
N ARG A 295 -0.18 18.82 -4.76
CA ARG A 295 -1.37 18.18 -5.36
C ARG A 295 -1.03 17.60 -6.73
N LEU A 296 -1.48 16.38 -7.01
CA LEU A 296 -1.29 15.77 -8.32
C LEU A 296 -2.14 16.51 -9.35
N GLU A 297 -1.46 17.22 -10.24
CA GLU A 297 -2.04 17.83 -11.43
C GLU A 297 -1.23 17.32 -12.64
N LEU A 298 -1.89 16.72 -13.64
CA LEU A 298 -1.19 16.07 -14.75
C LEU A 298 -0.28 17.05 -15.53
N ASP A 299 -0.65 18.32 -15.60
CA ASP A 299 0.18 19.38 -16.20
C ASP A 299 1.39 19.74 -15.34
N ALA A 300 1.27 19.66 -14.01
CA ALA A 300 2.38 19.89 -13.10
C ALA A 300 3.40 18.77 -13.19
N TRP A 301 2.95 17.52 -13.39
CA TRP A 301 3.82 16.38 -13.68
C TRP A 301 4.64 16.59 -14.96
N ASP A 302 4.00 16.97 -16.08
CA ASP A 302 4.73 17.15 -17.35
C ASP A 302 5.84 18.20 -17.24
N LYS A 303 5.58 19.27 -16.47
CA LYS A 303 6.58 20.29 -16.15
C LYS A 303 7.70 19.74 -15.26
N TYR A 304 7.37 18.90 -14.28
CA TYR A 304 8.33 18.25 -13.40
C TYR A 304 9.24 17.28 -14.17
N GLN A 305 8.67 16.44 -15.03
CA GLN A 305 9.41 15.50 -15.86
C GLN A 305 10.41 16.23 -16.78
N LYS A 306 9.98 17.30 -17.46
CA LYS A 306 10.88 18.15 -18.27
C LYS A 306 12.02 18.76 -17.46
N LYS A 307 11.78 19.15 -16.20
CA LYS A 307 12.81 19.68 -15.30
C LYS A 307 13.82 18.62 -14.86
N ILE A 308 13.41 17.36 -14.70
CA ILE A 308 14.32 16.27 -14.32
C ILE A 308 15.18 15.85 -15.51
N VAL A 309 14.59 15.66 -16.69
CA VAL A 309 15.32 15.22 -17.89
C VAL A 309 16.41 16.23 -18.31
N GLY A 310 16.25 17.51 -17.98
CA GLY A 310 17.24 18.56 -18.23
C GLY A 310 18.31 18.77 -17.15
N ARG A 311 18.38 17.94 -16.10
CA ARG A 311 19.37 18.09 -15.01
C ARG A 311 20.59 17.16 -15.22
N GLU A 312 21.78 17.72 -15.02
CA GLU A 312 23.03 16.96 -14.98
C GLU A 312 23.06 15.96 -13.82
N VAL A 313 23.61 14.77 -14.10
CA VAL A 313 23.85 13.70 -13.15
C VAL A 313 24.76 14.22 -12.02
N GLY A 314 24.23 14.37 -10.80
CA GLY A 314 25.03 14.73 -9.61
C GLY A 314 24.47 15.82 -8.69
N LYS A 315 23.40 16.52 -9.05
CA LYS A 315 22.65 17.38 -8.10
C LYS A 315 21.46 16.60 -7.53
N GLU A 316 21.43 16.41 -6.21
CA GLU A 316 20.26 15.90 -5.50
C GLU A 316 19.03 16.69 -5.94
N SER A 317 18.11 16.03 -6.65
CA SER A 317 16.85 16.64 -7.01
C SER A 317 16.00 16.72 -5.74
N ASN A 318 15.45 17.90 -5.45
CA ASN A 318 14.38 18.00 -4.45
C ASN A 318 13.26 17.02 -4.85
N LYS A 319 13.15 15.92 -4.12
CA LYS A 319 12.15 14.90 -4.36
C LYS A 319 10.77 15.49 -4.09
N VAL A 320 9.85 15.28 -5.03
CA VAL A 320 8.45 15.68 -4.90
C VAL A 320 7.61 14.46 -4.56
N ILE A 321 6.81 14.58 -3.52
CA ILE A 321 5.72 13.66 -3.20
C ILE A 321 4.42 14.28 -3.69
N TRP A 322 3.57 13.47 -4.30
CA TRP A 322 2.29 13.92 -4.85
C TRP A 322 1.18 13.61 -3.89
N TRP A 323 0.30 14.57 -3.63
CA TRP A 323 -0.95 14.32 -2.93
C TRP A 323 -2.04 13.92 -3.93
N VAL A 324 -2.74 12.83 -3.65
CA VAL A 324 -3.94 12.37 -4.35
C VAL A 324 -5.15 12.28 -3.42
N ALA A 325 -6.35 12.52 -3.96
CA ALA A 325 -7.59 12.37 -3.19
C ALA A 325 -7.99 10.89 -3.02
N ASP A 326 -7.77 10.09 -4.07
CA ASP A 326 -8.12 8.67 -4.07
C ASP A 326 -7.20 7.85 -5.01
N LEU A 327 -7.49 6.56 -5.15
CA LEU A 327 -6.70 5.67 -6.01
C LEU A 327 -7.04 5.84 -7.49
N ARG A 328 -8.17 6.44 -7.86
CA ARG A 328 -8.52 6.69 -9.28
C ARG A 328 -7.50 7.63 -9.91
N GLU A 329 -7.05 8.64 -9.17
CA GLU A 329 -6.03 9.57 -9.65
C GLU A 329 -4.69 8.87 -9.91
N VAL A 330 -4.33 7.91 -9.05
CA VAL A 330 -3.14 7.07 -9.24
C VAL A 330 -3.29 6.22 -10.51
N VAL A 331 -4.47 5.64 -10.75
CA VAL A 331 -4.77 4.88 -11.98
C VAL A 331 -4.64 5.77 -13.22
N THR A 332 -5.32 6.92 -13.24
CA THR A 332 -5.25 7.86 -14.37
C THR A 332 -3.82 8.29 -14.66
N PHE A 333 -3.04 8.53 -13.60
CA PHE A 333 -1.62 8.85 -13.73
C PHE A 333 -0.81 7.70 -14.32
N ALA A 334 -1.01 6.48 -13.81
CA ALA A 334 -0.32 5.28 -14.30
C ALA A 334 -0.60 5.02 -15.78
N GLU A 335 -1.85 5.18 -16.23
CA GLU A 335 -2.25 5.06 -17.62
C GLU A 335 -1.53 6.09 -18.51
N LYS A 336 -1.50 7.36 -18.09
CA LYS A 336 -0.77 8.42 -18.80
C LYS A 336 0.73 8.14 -18.84
N TYR A 337 1.31 7.68 -17.73
CA TYR A 337 2.73 7.39 -17.61
C TYR A 337 3.15 6.30 -18.62
N VAL A 338 2.42 5.19 -18.67
CA VAL A 338 2.69 4.07 -19.60
C VAL A 338 2.43 4.47 -21.05
N GLY A 339 1.37 5.24 -21.32
CA GLY A 339 1.06 5.75 -22.65
C GLY A 339 2.13 6.69 -23.20
N SER A 340 2.79 7.46 -22.33
CA SER A 340 3.85 8.41 -22.70
C SER A 340 5.17 7.71 -23.05
N ASP A 341 5.52 6.63 -22.34
CA ASP A 341 6.73 5.83 -22.61
C ASP A 341 6.64 5.04 -23.93
N SER A 342 5.43 4.78 -24.44
CA SER A 342 5.21 4.08 -25.71
C SER A 342 5.36 4.96 -26.95
N ALA A 343 5.49 6.29 -26.76
CA ALA A 343 5.55 7.28 -27.84
C ALA A 343 6.97 7.77 -28.15
N VAL A 344 8.01 7.19 -27.53
CA VAL A 344 9.43 7.55 -27.68
C VAL A 344 10.19 6.51 -28.50
#